data_AF-A0A329WBX0-F1
#
_entry.id   AF-A0A329WBX0-F1
#
_cell.length_a   1.000
_cell.length_b   1.000
_cell.length_c   1.000
_cell.angle_alpha   90.00
_cell.angle_beta   90.00
_cell.angle_gamma   90.00
#
_symmetry.space_group_name_H-M   'P 1'
#
loop_
_entity.id
_entity.type
_entity.pdbx_description
1 polymer ?
#
loop_
_entity_poly.entity_id
_entity_poly.type
_entity_poly.pdbx_seq_one_letter_code
_entity_poly.pdbx_strand_id
1 'polypeptide(L)'
;MQVFFLILGGLLTTFIAISYIGGSDGMMAGFAKMADAAPGHFEMILDKSNPEFINLPGIAVMIGGLWVANLYYWGFNQYIIQRTLAEKSIQEAQKGIVFAAFLKLILPFLVVVPGIATYVITTSPELMAGLGNIALHNMPDATHADKAYPWLTQFLPVGFKGILNPKNSASLIDLARTLSS
;
A
#
# COMPACT_ATOMS: atom_id res chain seq x y z
N MET A 1 -19.09 6.96 0.57
CA MET A 1 -18.65 7.36 -0.79
C MET A 1 -17.14 7.57 -0.90
N GLN A 2 -16.47 8.23 0.05
CA GLN A 2 -15.02 8.49 -0.01
C GLN A 2 -14.14 7.23 -0.15
N VAL A 3 -14.40 6.18 0.64
CA VAL A 3 -13.60 4.93 0.62
C VAL A 3 -13.55 4.28 -0.76
N PHE A 4 -14.67 4.28 -1.50
CA PHE A 4 -14.74 3.70 -2.84
C PHE A 4 -13.77 4.40 -3.81
N PHE A 5 -13.76 5.73 -3.82
CA PHE A 5 -12.86 6.51 -4.68
C PHE A 5 -11.40 6.39 -4.29
N LEU A 6 -11.11 6.23 -2.99
CA LEU A 6 -9.75 5.97 -2.52
C LEU A 6 -9.25 4.61 -2.99
N ILE A 7 -10.04 3.55 -2.81
CA ILE A 7 -9.69 2.20 -3.30
C ILE A 7 -9.50 2.22 -4.80
N LEU A 8 -10.44 2.80 -5.55
CA LEU A 8 -10.35 2.88 -7.02
C LEU A 8 -9.11 3.66 -7.46
N GLY A 9 -8.84 4.81 -6.83
CA GLY A 9 -7.66 5.61 -7.13
C GLY A 9 -6.36 4.86 -6.83
N GLY A 10 -6.28 4.17 -5.69
CA GLY A 10 -5.09 3.38 -5.34
C GLY A 10 -4.84 2.26 -6.33
N LEU A 11 -5.87 1.50 -6.71
CA LEU A 11 -5.73 0.46 -7.74
C LEU A 11 -5.26 1.04 -9.08
N LEU A 12 -5.81 2.19 -9.48
CA LEU A 12 -5.40 2.85 -10.73
C LEU A 12 -3.95 3.33 -10.68
N THR A 13 -3.51 3.87 -9.54
CA THR A 13 -2.12 4.28 -9.34
C THR A 13 -1.19 3.10 -9.45
N THR A 14 -1.50 2.00 -8.76
CA THR A 14 -0.76 0.74 -8.86
C THR A 14 -0.72 0.25 -10.31
N PHE A 15 -1.87 0.19 -10.98
CA PHE A 15 -1.98 -0.30 -12.35
C PHE A 15 -1.14 0.50 -13.34
N ILE A 16 -1.18 1.82 -13.25
CA ILE A 16 -0.42 2.72 -14.13
C ILE A 16 1.09 2.59 -13.85
N ALA A 17 1.49 2.54 -12.57
CA ALA A 17 2.90 2.40 -12.21
C ALA A 17 3.49 1.08 -12.72
N ILE A 18 2.79 -0.04 -12.53
CA ILE A 18 3.26 -1.35 -13.01
C ILE A 18 3.29 -1.39 -14.54
N SER A 19 2.26 -0.84 -15.19
CA SER A 19 2.22 -0.78 -16.66
C SER A 19 3.36 0.07 -17.22
N TYR A 20 3.74 1.15 -16.54
CA TYR A 20 4.89 1.98 -16.90
C TYR A 20 6.21 1.19 -16.81
N ILE A 21 6.41 0.43 -15.74
CA ILE A 21 7.59 -0.45 -15.58
C ILE A 21 7.60 -1.57 -16.65
N GLY A 22 6.43 -2.09 -17.00
CA GLY A 22 6.27 -3.13 -18.03
C GLY A 22 6.52 -2.62 -19.45
N GLY A 23 6.24 -1.36 -19.72
CA GLY A 23 6.37 -0.76 -21.05
C GLY A 23 5.49 -1.48 -22.08
N SER A 24 6.08 -1.83 -23.23
CA SER A 24 5.39 -2.56 -24.31
C SER A 24 5.03 -4.01 -23.95
N ASP A 25 5.69 -4.59 -22.96
CA ASP A 25 5.53 -5.99 -22.58
C ASP A 25 4.30 -6.22 -21.67
N GLY A 26 3.61 -5.14 -21.30
CA GLY A 26 2.39 -5.15 -20.52
C GLY A 26 2.60 -5.31 -19.01
N MET A 27 1.48 -5.33 -18.28
CA MET A 27 1.47 -5.29 -16.81
C MET A 27 2.15 -6.50 -16.15
N MET A 28 1.98 -7.70 -16.72
CA MET A 28 2.57 -8.93 -16.17
C MET A 28 4.09 -8.89 -16.23
N ALA A 29 4.65 -8.38 -17.33
CA ALA A 29 6.08 -8.15 -17.45
C ALA A 29 6.55 -7.05 -16.49
N GLY A 30 5.75 -6.01 -16.27
CA GLY A 30 6.02 -4.99 -15.24
C GLY A 30 6.13 -5.59 -13.84
N PHE A 31 5.25 -6.52 -13.49
CA PHE A 31 5.32 -7.22 -12.21
C PHE A 31 6.56 -8.10 -12.08
N ALA A 32 6.91 -8.86 -13.13
CA ALA A 32 8.13 -9.66 -13.16
C ALA A 32 9.39 -8.78 -13.03
N LYS A 33 9.47 -7.68 -13.80
CA LYS A 33 10.57 -6.71 -13.74
C LYS A 33 10.70 -6.08 -12.35
N MET A 34 9.58 -5.78 -11.66
CA MET A 34 9.63 -5.32 -10.27
C MET A 34 10.20 -6.37 -9.33
N ALA A 35 9.77 -7.63 -9.46
CA ALA A 35 10.26 -8.73 -8.64
C ALA A 35 11.76 -8.98 -8.84
N ASP A 36 12.24 -8.88 -10.09
CA ASP A 36 13.66 -9.05 -10.42
C ASP A 36 14.52 -7.85 -9.99
N ALA A 37 13.99 -6.62 -10.08
CA ALA A 37 14.70 -5.40 -9.72
C ALA A 37 14.74 -5.14 -8.20
N ALA A 38 13.76 -5.65 -7.46
CA ALA A 38 13.65 -5.48 -6.01
C ALA A 38 13.27 -6.79 -5.30
N PRO A 39 14.09 -7.86 -5.42
CA PRO A 39 13.74 -9.18 -4.89
C PRO A 39 13.51 -9.16 -3.36
N GLY A 40 14.33 -8.38 -2.63
CA GLY A 40 14.19 -8.22 -1.18
C GLY A 40 12.94 -7.46 -0.71
N HIS A 41 12.19 -6.82 -1.62
CA HIS A 41 10.93 -6.13 -1.29
C HIS A 41 9.69 -7.04 -1.43
N PHE A 42 9.85 -8.22 -2.03
CA PHE A 42 8.82 -9.26 -2.09
C PHE A 42 9.06 -10.38 -1.07
N GLU A 43 10.14 -10.30 -0.29
CA GLU A 43 10.41 -11.21 0.82
C GLU A 43 9.44 -10.94 1.97
N MET A 44 8.49 -11.87 2.17
CA MET A 44 7.51 -11.77 3.26
C MET A 44 8.11 -12.19 4.62
N ILE A 45 9.16 -13.01 4.61
CA ILE A 45 9.86 -13.46 5.82
C ILE A 45 11.30 -12.98 5.70
N LEU A 46 11.62 -11.91 6.43
CA LEU A 46 12.97 -11.34 6.43
C LEU A 46 13.94 -12.24 7.21
N ASP A 47 15.14 -12.43 6.65
CA ASP A 47 16.26 -13.03 7.37
C ASP A 47 16.91 -12.00 8.31
N LYS A 48 17.61 -12.48 9.35
CA LYS A 48 18.34 -11.67 10.33
C LYS A 48 19.43 -10.79 9.71
N SER A 49 19.84 -11.10 8.49
CA SER A 49 20.79 -10.31 7.70
C SER A 49 20.16 -9.05 7.08
N ASN A 50 18.83 -8.95 7.02
CA ASN A 50 18.13 -7.79 6.47
C ASN A 50 18.10 -6.65 7.52
N PRO A 51 18.52 -5.41 7.18
CA PRO A 51 18.44 -4.27 8.08
C PRO A 51 17.04 -4.01 8.65
N GLU A 52 16.00 -4.33 7.89
CA GLU A 52 14.60 -4.17 8.29
C GLU A 52 14.09 -5.31 9.20
N PHE A 53 14.91 -6.32 9.50
CA PHE A 53 14.56 -7.39 10.43
C PHE A 53 14.21 -6.87 11.84
N ILE A 54 14.80 -5.75 12.25
CA ILE A 54 14.50 -5.09 13.53
C ILE A 54 13.03 -4.60 13.55
N ASN A 55 12.49 -4.17 12.40
CA ASN A 55 11.13 -3.69 12.27
C ASN A 55 10.13 -4.83 11.98
N LEU A 56 10.55 -5.83 11.20
CA LEU A 56 9.73 -6.99 10.79
C LEU A 56 10.52 -8.30 11.01
N PRO A 57 10.52 -8.86 12.23
CA PRO A 57 11.36 -10.01 12.60
C PRO A 57 10.82 -11.34 12.04
N GLY A 58 10.86 -11.52 10.72
CA GLY A 58 10.62 -12.78 9.99
C GLY A 58 9.41 -13.57 10.50
N ILE A 59 9.61 -14.83 10.89
CA ILE A 59 8.55 -15.73 11.38
C ILE A 59 7.87 -15.20 12.66
N ALA A 60 8.54 -14.39 13.47
CA ALA A 60 7.92 -13.80 14.67
C ALA A 60 6.79 -12.81 14.32
N VAL A 61 6.72 -12.34 13.07
CA VAL A 61 5.55 -11.62 12.54
C VAL A 61 4.34 -12.56 12.44
N MET A 62 4.51 -13.84 12.12
CA MET A 62 3.40 -14.79 11.99
C MET A 62 2.94 -15.42 13.32
N ILE A 63 3.79 -15.47 14.35
CA ILE A 63 3.48 -16.18 15.62
C ILE A 63 3.66 -15.33 16.89
N GLY A 64 4.16 -14.10 16.76
CA GLY A 64 4.58 -13.26 17.90
C GLY A 64 3.85 -11.92 17.96
N GLY A 65 4.60 -10.83 17.92
CA GLY A 65 4.11 -9.48 18.25
C GLY A 65 2.97 -8.96 17.38
N LEU A 66 2.85 -9.44 16.14
CA LEU A 66 1.77 -9.03 15.25
C LEU A 66 0.40 -9.55 15.72
N TRP A 67 0.32 -10.72 16.35
CA TRP A 67 -0.93 -11.21 16.96
C TRP A 67 -1.33 -10.36 18.14
N VAL A 68 -0.38 -9.97 18.99
CA VAL A 68 -0.66 -9.09 20.14
C VAL A 68 -1.17 -7.73 19.64
N ALA A 69 -0.52 -7.15 18.63
CA ALA A 69 -0.95 -5.88 18.03
C ALA A 69 -2.37 -5.98 17.42
N ASN A 70 -2.62 -7.00 16.58
CA ASN A 70 -3.93 -7.19 15.96
C ASN A 70 -5.03 -7.51 16.99
N LEU A 71 -4.78 -8.39 17.96
CA LEU A 71 -5.78 -8.72 18.98
C LEU A 71 -6.06 -7.54 19.90
N TYR A 72 -5.05 -6.74 20.25
CA TYR A 72 -5.26 -5.52 21.02
C TYR A 72 -6.11 -4.51 20.25
N TYR A 73 -5.83 -4.29 18.97
CA TYR A 73 -6.59 -3.36 18.16
C TYR A 73 -8.01 -3.85 17.87
N TRP A 74 -8.19 -5.04 17.31
CA TRP A 74 -9.50 -5.52 16.90
C TRP A 74 -10.35 -6.00 18.09
N GLY A 75 -9.70 -6.52 19.12
CA GLY A 75 -10.35 -7.09 20.30
C GLY A 75 -10.52 -6.14 21.47
N PHE A 76 -9.77 -5.03 21.54
CA PHE A 76 -9.83 -4.08 22.67
C PHE A 76 -9.88 -2.60 22.26
N ASN A 77 -9.83 -2.25 20.97
CA ASN A 77 -10.10 -0.86 20.56
C ASN A 77 -11.58 -0.54 20.77
N GLN A 78 -11.82 0.25 21.81
CA GLN A 78 -13.15 0.61 22.29
C GLN A 78 -14.04 1.21 21.20
N TYR A 79 -13.47 1.94 20.24
CA TYR A 79 -14.22 2.50 19.11
C TYR A 79 -14.80 1.40 18.19
N ILE A 80 -14.00 0.37 17.87
CA ILE A 80 -14.40 -0.71 16.96
C ILE A 80 -15.42 -1.60 17.65
N ILE A 81 -15.17 -2.00 18.90
CA ILE A 81 -16.08 -2.85 19.66
C ILE A 81 -17.42 -2.18 19.89
N GLN A 82 -17.43 -0.90 20.27
CA GLN A 82 -18.69 -0.18 20.48
C GLN A 82 -19.49 -0.02 19.18
N ARG A 83 -18.82 0.16 18.05
CA ARG A 83 -19.48 0.19 16.73
C ARG A 83 -20.10 -1.16 16.38
N THR A 84 -19.37 -2.25 16.62
CA THR A 84 -19.86 -3.62 16.39
C THR A 84 -21.00 -3.99 17.35
N LEU A 85 -20.94 -3.58 18.62
CA LEU A 85 -21.98 -3.83 19.62
C LEU A 85 -23.23 -2.96 19.42
N ALA A 86 -23.10 -1.82 18.74
CA ALA A 86 -24.22 -0.96 18.38
C ALA A 86 -25.00 -1.44 17.14
N GLU A 87 -24.55 -2.52 16.48
CA GLU A 87 -25.26 -3.08 15.33
C GLU A 87 -26.51 -3.87 15.74
N LYS A 88 -27.50 -3.90 14.83
CA LYS A 88 -28.85 -4.44 15.09
C LYS A 88 -28.90 -5.94 15.35
N SER A 89 -27.86 -6.70 14.97
CA SER A 89 -27.80 -8.17 15.10
C SER A 89 -26.36 -8.66 15.06
N ILE A 90 -26.04 -9.66 15.91
CA ILE A 90 -24.74 -10.35 15.91
C ILE A 90 -24.42 -10.97 14.55
N GLN A 91 -25.42 -11.45 13.81
CA GLN A 91 -25.22 -12.04 12.48
C GLN A 91 -24.81 -11.00 11.44
N GLU A 92 -25.35 -9.77 11.51
CA GLU A 92 -24.95 -8.70 10.61
C GLU A 92 -23.55 -8.18 10.95
N ALA A 93 -23.22 -8.09 12.25
CA ALA A 93 -21.89 -7.77 12.72
C ALA A 93 -20.84 -8.78 12.23
N GLN A 94 -21.13 -10.08 12.27
CA GLN A 94 -20.22 -11.10 11.75
C GLN A 94 -19.99 -10.96 10.23
N LYS A 95 -21.03 -10.69 9.44
CA LYS A 95 -20.88 -10.43 8.00
C LYS A 95 -20.04 -9.19 7.73
N GLY A 96 -20.25 -8.12 8.51
CA GLY A 96 -19.44 -6.90 8.46
C GLY A 96 -17.97 -7.15 8.74
N ILE A 97 -17.67 -7.97 9.76
CA ILE A 97 -16.30 -8.36 10.12
C ILE A 97 -15.65 -9.20 9.01
N VAL A 98 -16.36 -10.18 8.44
CA VAL A 98 -15.85 -11.00 7.32
C VAL A 98 -15.57 -10.13 6.09
N PHE A 99 -16.46 -9.20 5.77
CA PHE A 99 -16.25 -8.25 4.67
C PHE A 99 -15.04 -7.33 4.94
N ALA A 100 -14.87 -6.84 6.17
CA ALA A 100 -13.71 -6.04 6.55
C ALA A 100 -12.41 -6.84 6.45
N ALA A 101 -12.41 -8.11 6.87
CA ALA A 101 -11.27 -9.02 6.72
C ALA A 101 -10.92 -9.24 5.24
N PHE A 102 -11.92 -9.39 4.37
CA PHE A 102 -11.70 -9.46 2.92
C PHE A 102 -11.06 -8.17 2.37
N LEU A 103 -11.55 -7.00 2.76
CA LEU A 103 -10.93 -5.72 2.34
C LEU A 103 -9.48 -5.60 2.83
N LYS A 104 -9.15 -6.16 4.00
CA LYS A 104 -7.79 -6.16 4.54
C LYS A 104 -6.79 -6.92 3.66
N LEU A 105 -7.25 -7.92 2.90
CA LEU A 105 -6.43 -8.63 1.90
C LEU A 105 -6.11 -7.79 0.66
N ILE A 106 -6.94 -6.79 0.33
CA ILE A 106 -6.75 -5.93 -0.85
C ILE A 106 -5.77 -4.79 -0.56
N LEU A 107 -5.65 -4.37 0.71
CA LEU A 107 -4.83 -3.22 1.12
C LEU A 107 -3.35 -3.29 0.72
N PRO A 108 -2.64 -4.43 0.80
CA PRO A 108 -1.25 -4.50 0.35
C PRO A 108 -1.09 -4.08 -1.13
N PHE A 109 -2.05 -4.43 -1.99
CA PHE A 109 -2.04 -4.02 -3.40
C PHE A 109 -2.28 -2.52 -3.61
N LEU A 110 -2.95 -1.87 -2.66
CA LEU A 110 -3.28 -0.45 -2.70
C LEU A 110 -2.17 0.45 -2.17
N VAL A 111 -1.37 -0.05 -1.22
CA VAL A 111 -0.40 0.79 -0.48
C VAL A 111 1.03 0.30 -0.60
N VAL A 112 1.25 -1.01 -0.48
CA VAL A 112 2.60 -1.58 -0.52
C VAL A 112 3.12 -1.64 -1.95
N VAL A 113 2.30 -2.16 -2.88
CA VAL A 113 2.73 -2.33 -4.28
C VAL A 113 3.10 -1.00 -4.96
N PRO A 114 2.35 0.12 -4.80
CA PRO A 114 2.82 1.43 -5.24
C PRO A 114 4.16 1.83 -4.66
N GLY A 115 4.40 1.57 -3.37
CA GLY A 115 5.69 1.88 -2.74
C GLY A 115 6.85 1.13 -3.40
N ILE A 116 6.67 -0.16 -3.68
CA ILE A 116 7.66 -0.98 -4.39
C ILE A 116 7.86 -0.47 -5.82
N ALA A 117 6.77 -0.17 -6.53
CA ALA A 117 6.83 0.38 -7.88
C ALA A 117 7.60 1.71 -7.91
N THR A 118 7.35 2.60 -6.96
CA THR A 118 8.11 3.84 -6.80
C THR A 118 9.59 3.54 -6.60
N TYR A 119 9.94 2.63 -5.68
CA TYR A 119 11.33 2.27 -5.42
C TYR A 119 12.06 1.76 -6.67
N VAL A 120 11.42 0.86 -7.44
CA VAL A 120 11.97 0.33 -8.70
C VAL A 120 12.14 1.45 -9.73
N ILE A 121 11.15 2.34 -9.87
CA ILE A 121 11.23 3.47 -10.80
C ILE A 121 12.34 4.43 -10.38
N THR A 122 12.46 4.80 -9.10
CA THR A 122 13.47 5.74 -8.62
C THR A 122 14.89 5.20 -8.65
N THR A 123 15.05 3.87 -8.56
CA THR A 123 16.36 3.21 -8.60
C THR A 123 16.80 2.89 -10.03
N SER A 124 15.88 2.90 -11.01
CA SER A 124 16.18 2.66 -12.43
C SER A 124 16.41 3.98 -13.19
N PRO A 125 17.64 4.27 -13.65
CA PRO A 125 17.94 5.50 -14.38
C PRO A 125 17.18 5.62 -15.71
N GLU A 126 16.90 4.49 -16.37
CA GLU A 126 16.16 4.46 -17.65
C GLU A 126 14.69 4.86 -17.45
N LEU A 127 14.04 4.30 -16.42
CA LEU A 127 12.65 4.65 -16.10
C LEU A 127 12.53 6.10 -15.61
N MET A 128 13.53 6.60 -14.86
CA MET A 128 13.61 8.01 -14.46
C MET A 128 13.76 8.94 -15.65
N ALA A 129 14.64 8.61 -16.60
CA ALA A 129 14.84 9.41 -17.81
C ALA A 129 13.54 9.52 -18.63
N GLY A 130 12.75 8.45 -18.70
CA GLY A 130 11.44 8.44 -19.38
C GLY A 130 10.38 9.35 -18.76
N LEU A 131 10.47 9.65 -17.46
CA LEU A 131 9.57 10.58 -16.77
C LEU A 131 10.00 12.04 -16.94
N GLY A 132 11.26 12.31 -17.30
CA GLY A 132 11.79 13.65 -17.49
C GLY A 132 11.87 14.49 -16.21
N ASN A 133 11.99 15.82 -16.36
CA ASN A 133 12.28 16.74 -15.25
C ASN A 133 11.19 16.81 -14.18
N ILE A 134 9.96 16.38 -14.47
CA ILE A 134 8.87 16.34 -13.49
C ILE A 134 9.13 15.29 -12.39
N ALA A 135 9.96 14.27 -12.65
CA ALA A 135 10.29 13.25 -11.67
C ALA A 135 11.15 13.75 -10.51
N LEU A 136 11.92 14.82 -10.74
CA LEU A 136 12.78 15.42 -9.72
C LEU A 136 11.97 16.16 -8.64
N HIS A 137 10.73 16.49 -8.92
CA HIS A 137 9.87 17.19 -7.98
C HIS A 137 9.32 16.21 -6.93
N ASN A 138 9.58 16.49 -5.64
CA ASN A 138 9.13 15.68 -4.50
C ASN A 138 9.53 14.19 -4.56
N MET A 139 10.66 13.87 -5.17
CA MET A 139 11.17 12.50 -5.23
C MET A 139 11.35 11.93 -3.81
N PRO A 140 10.90 10.68 -3.55
CA PRO A 140 11.12 10.04 -2.26
C PRO A 140 12.60 9.69 -2.10
N ASP A 141 13.08 9.76 -0.87
CA ASP A 141 14.40 9.31 -0.44
C ASP A 141 14.26 8.32 0.72
N ALA A 142 15.38 7.72 1.16
CA ALA A 142 15.37 6.76 2.26
C ALA A 142 14.90 7.37 3.60
N THR A 143 14.92 8.70 3.76
CA THR A 143 14.49 9.39 4.99
C THR A 143 13.02 9.84 4.93
N HIS A 144 12.43 9.92 3.74
CA HIS A 144 11.06 10.37 3.47
C HIS A 144 10.35 9.38 2.51
N ALA A 145 10.37 8.09 2.87
CA ALA A 145 9.72 7.04 2.11
C ALA A 145 8.19 7.22 1.99
N ASP A 146 7.58 8.00 2.90
CA ASP A 146 6.16 8.36 2.88
C ASP A 146 5.75 9.20 1.65
N LYS A 147 6.73 9.86 0.99
CA LYS A 147 6.51 10.60 -0.25
C LYS A 147 6.26 9.71 -1.46
N ALA A 148 6.53 8.40 -1.37
CA ALA A 148 6.47 7.49 -2.51
C ALA A 148 5.09 7.48 -3.20
N TYR A 149 4.02 7.49 -2.42
CA TYR A 149 2.66 7.44 -2.97
C TYR A 149 2.22 8.79 -3.55
N PRO A 150 2.35 9.95 -2.86
CA PRO A 150 2.11 11.27 -3.47
C PRO A 150 2.97 11.55 -4.71
N TRP A 151 4.19 11.02 -4.75
CA TRP A 151 5.07 11.14 -5.91
C TRP A 151 4.58 10.31 -7.11
N LEU A 152 3.90 9.18 -6.92
CA LEU A 152 3.25 8.49 -8.06
C LEU A 152 2.03 9.23 -8.58
N THR A 153 1.25 9.86 -7.70
CA THR A 153 -0.01 10.49 -8.11
C THR A 153 0.17 11.71 -9.01
N GLN A 154 1.35 12.35 -9.01
CA GLN A 154 1.67 13.44 -9.97
C GLN A 154 1.77 12.97 -11.43
N PHE A 155 1.99 11.67 -11.67
CA PHE A 155 2.05 11.10 -13.03
C PHE A 155 0.70 10.58 -13.53
N LEU A 156 -0.35 10.65 -12.71
CA LEU A 156 -1.69 10.23 -13.13
C LEU A 156 -2.26 11.17 -14.21
N PRO A 157 -3.11 10.66 -15.12
CA PRO A 157 -3.81 11.53 -16.07
C PRO A 157 -4.66 12.58 -15.36
N VAL A 158 -4.84 13.75 -15.98
CA VAL A 158 -5.50 14.93 -15.38
C VAL A 158 -6.91 14.65 -14.82
N GLY A 159 -7.66 13.71 -15.39
CA GLY A 159 -8.97 13.30 -14.87
C GLY A 159 -8.93 12.54 -13.54
N PHE A 160 -7.82 11.87 -13.23
CA PHE A 160 -7.64 11.09 -12.00
C PHE A 160 -6.90 11.86 -10.90
N LYS A 161 -6.13 12.90 -11.25
CA LYS A 161 -5.46 13.77 -10.28
C LYS A 161 -6.44 14.36 -9.26
N GLY A 162 -7.63 14.79 -9.69
CA GLY A 162 -8.66 15.34 -8.78
C GLY A 162 -9.18 14.33 -7.75
N ILE A 163 -9.18 13.04 -8.08
CA ILE A 163 -9.62 11.96 -7.19
C ILE A 163 -8.51 11.60 -6.19
N LEU A 164 -7.24 11.69 -6.59
CA LEU A 164 -6.06 11.35 -5.79
C LEU A 164 -5.12 12.54 -5.56
N ASN A 165 -5.69 13.68 -5.20
CA ASN A 165 -4.92 14.82 -4.74
C ASN A 165 -4.12 14.46 -3.47
N PRO A 166 -3.05 15.20 -3.11
CA PRO A 166 -2.22 14.91 -1.94
C PRO A 166 -3.01 14.67 -0.64
N LYS A 167 -4.11 15.42 -0.45
CA LYS A 167 -5.07 15.23 0.66
C LYS A 167 -5.72 13.84 0.68
N ASN A 168 -6.12 13.33 -0.48
CA ASN A 168 -6.77 12.04 -0.62
C ASN A 168 -5.74 10.89 -0.56
N SER A 169 -4.52 11.11 -1.06
CA SER A 169 -3.39 10.20 -0.86
C SER A 169 -3.07 10.00 0.62
N ALA A 170 -2.99 11.08 1.39
CA ALA A 170 -2.84 11.00 2.85
C ALA A 170 -4.01 10.26 3.50
N SER A 171 -5.25 10.51 3.06
CA SER A 171 -6.44 9.81 3.56
C SER A 171 -6.43 8.31 3.23
N LEU A 172 -5.83 7.90 2.11
CA LEU A 172 -5.69 6.48 1.75
C LEU A 172 -4.64 5.80 2.63
N ILE A 173 -3.52 6.47 2.92
CA ILE A 173 -2.51 5.98 3.86
C ILE A 173 -3.12 5.87 5.27
N ASP A 174 -3.91 6.85 5.70
CA ASP A 174 -4.62 6.81 6.98
C ASP A 174 -5.68 5.71 7.02
N LEU A 175 -6.42 5.50 5.93
CA LEU A 175 -7.39 4.40 5.80
C LEU A 175 -6.67 3.05 5.91
N ALA A 176 -5.56 2.89 5.20
CA ALA A 176 -4.77 1.68 5.25
C ALA A 176 -4.20 1.46 6.64
N ARG A 177 -3.67 2.51 7.31
CA ARG A 177 -3.19 2.42 8.69
C ARG A 177 -4.32 2.02 9.65
N THR A 178 -5.51 2.58 9.47
CA THR A 178 -6.70 2.27 10.28
C THR A 178 -7.17 0.83 10.07
N LEU A 179 -7.01 0.29 8.87
CA LEU A 179 -7.41 -1.08 8.56
C LEU A 179 -6.29 -2.11 8.80
N SER A 180 -5.01 -1.70 8.78
CA SER A 180 -3.84 -2.56 8.96
C SER A 180 -3.35 -2.64 10.40
N SER A 181 -3.67 -1.65 11.23
CA SER A 181 -3.62 -1.80 12.70
C SER A 181 -4.65 -2.82 13.17
#